data_AF-A0AA41YXB6-F1
#
_entry.id   AF-A0AA41YXB6-F1
#
_cell.length_a   1.000
_cell.length_b   1.000
_cell.length_c   1.000
_cell.angle_alpha   90.00
_cell.angle_beta   90.00
_cell.angle_gamma   90.00
#
_symmetry.space_group_name_H-M   'P 1'
#
loop_
_entity.id
_entity.type
_entity.pdbx_description
1 polymer ?
#
loop_
_entity_poly.entity_id
_entity_poly.type
_entity_poly.pdbx_seq_one_letter_code
_entity_poly.pdbx_strand_id
1 'polypeptide(L)' 'MIKTLISTFQARLVKRREYLRLIAEIESLNARDLQELRADPAQMRQDAWHSVYG' A
#
# COMPACT_ATOMS: atom_id res chain seq x y z
N MET A 1 -13.75 -1.92 27.00
CA MET A 1 -13.08 -3.07 26.33
C MET A 1 -13.55 -3.30 24.90
N ILE A 2 -14.86 -3.46 24.61
CA ILE A 2 -15.36 -3.75 23.24
C ILE A 2 -15.05 -2.62 22.24
N LYS A 3 -15.19 -1.34 22.65
CA LYS A 3 -14.86 -0.18 21.79
C LYS A 3 -13.40 -0.20 21.28
N THR A 4 -12.45 -0.67 22.08
CA THR A 4 -11.01 -0.70 21.75
C THR A 4 -10.66 -1.79 20.73
N LEU A 5 -11.41 -2.90 20.73
CA LEU A 5 -11.28 -3.96 19.72
C LEU A 5 -11.81 -3.49 18.37
N ILE A 6 -12.96 -2.81 18.38
CA ILE A 6 -13.57 -2.23 17.16
C ILE A 6 -12.66 -1.16 16.55
N SER A 7 -12.07 -0.27 17.36
CA SER A 7 -11.16 0.76 16.86
C SER A 7 -9.90 0.17 16.24
N THR A 8 -9.34 -0.88 16.84
CA THR A 8 -8.16 -1.59 16.29
C THR A 8 -8.49 -2.28 14.98
N PHE A 9 -9.69 -2.86 14.87
CA PHE A 9 -10.13 -3.53 13.65
C PHE A 9 -10.37 -2.55 12.50
N GLN A 10 -11.01 -1.41 12.79
CA GLN A 10 -11.17 -0.34 11.80
C GLN A 10 -9.83 0.22 11.34
N ALA A 11 -8.89 0.46 12.25
CA ALA A 11 -7.54 0.91 11.89
C ALA A 11 -6.82 -0.10 10.98
N ARG A 12 -6.96 -1.40 11.24
CA ARG A 12 -6.42 -2.46 10.36
C ARG A 12 -7.08 -2.48 8.98
N LEU A 13 -8.39 -2.29 8.90
CA LEU A 13 -9.11 -2.23 7.62
C LEU A 13 -8.72 -1.01 6.79
N VAL A 14 -8.52 0.15 7.43
CA VAL A 14 -8.04 1.37 6.76
C VAL A 14 -6.65 1.13 6.17
N LYS A 15 -5.71 0.63 6.97
CA LYS A 15 -4.35 0.27 6.50
C LYS A 15 -4.40 -0.71 5.33
N ARG A 16 -5.24 -1.75 5.42
CA ARG A 16 -5.38 -2.73 4.33
C ARG A 16 -5.92 -2.11 3.04
N ARG A 17 -6.92 -1.23 3.14
CA ARG A 17 -7.47 -0.53 1.96
C ARG A 17 -6.44 0.39 1.32
N GLU A 18 -5.67 1.10 2.14
CA GLU A 18 -4.60 1.99 1.69
C GLU A 18 -3.48 1.22 0.97
N TYR A 19 -3.03 0.11 1.55
CA TYR A 19 -2.07 -0.77 0.89
C TYR A 19 -2.57 -1.30 -0.46
N LEU A 20 -3.79 -1.82 -0.51
CA LEU A 20 -4.37 -2.34 -1.77
C LEU A 20 -4.49 -1.25 -2.84
N ARG A 21 -4.78 -0.02 -2.43
CA ARG A 21 -4.82 1.12 -3.35
C ARG A 21 -3.44 1.42 -3.93
N LEU A 22 -2.40 1.47 -3.10
CA LEU A 22 -1.02 1.69 -3.55
C LEU A 22 -0.57 0.58 -4.51
N ILE A 23 -0.89 -0.68 -4.21
CA ILE A 23 -0.57 -1.81 -5.10
C ILE A 23 -1.29 -1.66 -6.45
N ALA A 24 -2.58 -1.31 -6.44
CA ALA A 24 -3.33 -1.11 -7.68
C ALA A 24 -2.76 0.04 -8.51
N GLU A 25 -2.31 1.12 -7.87
CA GLU A 25 -1.64 2.24 -8.54
C GLU A 25 -0.32 1.78 -9.17
N ILE A 26 0.52 1.03 -8.43
CA ILE A 26 1.78 0.46 -8.95
C ILE A 26 1.52 -0.48 -10.12
N GLU A 27 0.51 -1.35 -10.04
CA GLU A 27 0.15 -2.29 -11.11
C GLU A 27 -0.45 -1.58 -12.33
N SER A 28 -1.04 -0.40 -12.14
CA SER A 28 -1.54 0.43 -13.23
C SER A 28 -0.44 1.19 -13.99
N LEU A 29 0.78 1.24 -13.44
CA LEU A 29 1.91 1.88 -14.11
C LEU A 29 2.32 1.10 -15.34
N ASN A 30 2.45 1.79 -16.46
CA ASN A 30 2.93 1.19 -17.69
C ASN A 30 4.46 1.12 -17.71
N ALA A 31 5.01 0.29 -18.59
CA ALA A 31 6.46 0.15 -18.76
C ALA A 31 7.18 1.49 -19.01
N ARG A 32 6.51 2.46 -19.62
CA ARG A 32 7.03 3.82 -19.81
C ARG A 32 7.13 4.60 -18.50
N ASP A 33 6.09 4.57 -17.67
CA ASP A 33 6.08 5.28 -16.38
C ASP A 33 7.14 4.69 -15.44
N LEU A 34 7.31 3.36 -15.48
CA LEU A 34 8.36 2.66 -14.75
C LEU A 34 9.77 3.05 -15.22
N GLN A 35 9.95 3.26 -16.53
CA GLN A 35 11.22 3.75 -17.09
C GLN A 35 11.50 5.21 -16.72
N GLU A 36 10.48 6.08 -16.72
CA GLU A 36 10.59 7.48 -16.30
C GLU A 36 10.92 7.59 -14.80
N LEU A 37 10.29 6.76 -13.97
CA LEU A 37 10.58 6.67 -12.54
C LEU A 37 11.92 6.00 -12.22
N ARG A 38 12.51 5.27 -13.19
CA ARG A 38 13.68 4.39 -12.97
C ARG A 38 13.51 3.47 -11.75
N ALA A 39 12.27 3.07 -11.47
CA ALA A 39 11.90 2.32 -10.28
C ALA A 39 11.53 0.88 -10.64
N ASP A 40 11.97 -0.08 -9.83
CA ASP A 40 11.55 -1.47 -9.96
C ASP A 40 10.18 -1.65 -9.29
N PRO A 41 9.14 -2.14 -9.99
CA PRO A 41 7.84 -2.44 -9.41
C PRO A 41 7.91 -3.30 -8.13
N ALA A 42 8.87 -4.24 -8.05
CA ALA A 42 9.05 -5.07 -6.87
C ALA A 42 9.47 -4.23 -5.65
N GLN A 43 10.35 -3.26 -5.87
CA GLN A 43 10.81 -2.34 -4.83
C GLN A 43 9.69 -1.37 -4.42
N MET A 44 8.94 -0.84 -5.38
CA MET A 44 7.78 0.02 -5.10
C MET A 44 6.73 -0.69 -4.23
N ARG A 45 6.49 -1.99 -4.45
CA ARG A 45 5.59 -2.78 -3.60
C ARG A 45 6.12 -2.97 -2.19
N GLN A 46 7.44 -3.12 -2.02
CA GLN A 46 8.09 -3.17 -0.71
C GLN A 46 7.95 -1.83 0.02
N ASP A 47 8.21 -0.72 -0.66
CA ASP A 47 8.09 0.62 -0.10
C ASP A 47 6.64 0.92 0.30
N ALA A 48 5.65 0.54 -0.53
CA ALA A 48 4.23 0.64 -0.20
C ALA A 48 3.86 -0.19 1.06
N TRP A 49 4.45 -1.37 1.23
CA TRP A 49 4.25 -2.17 2.43
C TRP A 49 4.84 -1.48 3.67
N HIS A 50 6.06 -0.97 3.57
CA HIS A 50 6.72 -0.24 4.65
C HIS A 50 5.99 1.07 5.00
N SER A 51 5.44 1.79 4.03
CA SER A 51 4.69 3.02 4.29
C SER A 51 3.40 2.78 5.09
N VAL A 52 2.79 1.60 4.98
CA VAL A 52 1.51 1.29 5.63
C VAL A 52 1.70 0.52 6.95
N TYR A 53 2.67 -0.40 6.98
CA TYR A 53 2.89 -1.32 8.09
C TYR A 53 4.18 -1.08 8.87
N GLY A 54 5.11 -0.29 8.32
CA GLY A 54 6.30 0.19 9.02
C GLY A 54 5.97 1.23 10.09
#